data_AF-A0AAW0L2Q2-F1
#
_entry.id   AF-A0AAW0L2Q2-F1
#
_cell.length_a   1.000
_cell.length_b   1.000
_cell.length_c   1.000
_cell.angle_alpha   90.00
_cell.angle_beta   90.00
_cell.angle_gamma   90.00
#
_symmetry.space_group_name_H-M   'P 1'
#
loop_
_entity.id
_entity.type
_entity.pdbx_description
1 polymer ?
#
loop_
_entity_poly.entity_id
_entity_poly.type
_entity_poly.pdbx_seq_one_letter_code
_entity_poly.pdbx_strand_id
1 'polypeptide(L)'
;MIGSIEGINSGKVVDSVSCHQFLFPYLLFYCHSVPKIRVYQVDILDPNSKAKINNGVAICHMNTSSWNPTHEAFLALGLAPGRIEVCH
;
A
#
# COMPACT_ATOMS: atom_id res chain seq x y z
N MET A 1 -7.83 -10.41 -11.29
CA MET A 1 -8.26 -11.07 -10.04
C MET A 1 -7.02 -11.22 -9.14
N ILE A 2 -7.18 -11.25 -7.82
CA ILE A 2 -6.05 -11.44 -6.90
C ILE A 2 -5.85 -12.94 -6.62
N GLY A 3 -4.59 -13.38 -6.69
CA GLY A 3 -4.15 -14.74 -6.40
C GLY A 3 -3.56 -14.89 -5.00
N SER A 4 -2.43 -15.60 -4.90
CA SER A 4 -1.69 -15.72 -3.64
C SER A 4 -1.22 -14.37 -3.12
N ILE A 5 -1.14 -14.26 -1.79
CA ILE A 5 -0.66 -13.09 -1.07
C ILE A 5 0.41 -13.58 -0.10
N GLU A 6 1.61 -13.02 -0.20
CA GLU A 6 2.75 -13.39 0.64
C GLU A 6 3.31 -12.15 1.34
N GLY A 7 3.43 -12.20 2.66
CA GLY A 7 4.05 -11.13 3.43
C GLY A 7 5.56 -11.14 3.26
N ILE A 8 6.13 -10.04 2.77
CA ILE A 8 7.59 -9.86 2.69
C ILE A 8 8.18 -9.88 4.11
N ASN A 9 9.39 -10.42 4.25
CA ASN A 9 10.08 -10.56 5.54
C ASN A 9 9.23 -11.34 6.58
N SER A 10 8.55 -12.41 6.12
CA SER A 10 7.62 -13.21 6.93
C SER A 10 6.44 -12.41 7.49
N GLY A 11 6.00 -11.36 6.79
CA GLY A 11 4.90 -10.49 7.21
C GLY A 11 5.22 -9.62 8.44
N LYS A 12 6.49 -9.49 8.81
CA LYS A 12 6.91 -8.62 9.91
C LYS A 12 6.63 -7.17 9.59
N VAL A 13 6.35 -6.41 10.64
CA VAL A 13 6.26 -4.95 10.54
C VAL A 13 7.67 -4.39 10.32
N VAL A 14 7.82 -3.54 9.31
CA VAL A 14 9.08 -2.92 8.92
C VAL A 14 8.90 -1.41 8.73
N ASP A 15 10.00 -0.68 8.69
CA ASP A 15 10.03 0.69 8.21
C ASP A 15 10.48 0.67 6.74
N SER A 16 9.86 1.52 5.92
CA SER A 16 10.18 1.59 4.48
C SER A 16 10.05 3.00 3.94
N VAL A 17 10.52 3.21 2.72
CA VAL A 17 10.33 4.45 1.97
C VAL A 17 9.32 4.18 0.87
N SER A 18 8.24 4.95 0.84
CA SER A 18 7.28 4.93 -0.26
C SER A 18 7.49 6.14 -1.16
N CYS A 19 7.50 5.90 -2.47
CA CYS A 19 7.69 6.92 -3.49
C CYS A 19 6.49 6.94 -4.42
N HIS A 20 5.92 8.11 -4.64
CA HIS A 20 4.74 8.32 -5.46
C HIS A 20 5.10 9.24 -6.62
N GLN A 21 4.52 9.01 -7.80
CA GLN A 21 4.64 9.97 -8.88
C GLN A 21 4.00 11.29 -8.45
N PHE A 22 4.73 12.39 -8.62
CA PHE A 22 4.21 13.73 -8.39
C PHE A 22 3.79 14.34 -9.73
N LEU A 23 2.62 14.99 -9.75
CA LEU A 23 2.12 15.64 -10.95
C LEU A 23 2.94 16.92 -11.20
N PHE A 24 3.97 16.80 -12.04
CA PHE A 24 4.89 17.89 -12.40
C PHE A 24 5.18 17.84 -13.90
N PRO A 25 5.64 18.95 -14.55
CA PRO A 25 5.98 18.96 -15.99
C PRO A 25 7.05 17.95 -16.43
N TYR A 26 7.71 17.27 -15.49
CA TYR A 26 8.67 16.20 -15.74
C TYR A 26 8.48 15.08 -14.71
N LEU A 27 9.01 13.89 -15.02
CA LEU A 27 8.93 12.73 -14.14
C LEU A 27 9.65 12.99 -12.81
N LEU A 28 8.87 13.12 -11.74
CA LEU A 28 9.36 13.30 -10.39
C LEU A 28 8.69 12.29 -9.47
N PHE A 29 9.47 11.67 -8.59
CA PHE A 29 8.96 10.82 -7.52
C PHE A 29 9.10 11.55 -6.18
N TYR A 30 7.98 11.78 -5.52
CA TYR A 30 7.93 12.26 -4.14
C TYR A 30 8.03 11.06 -3.20
N CYS A 31 9.12 10.97 -2.45
CA CYS A 31 9.36 9.91 -1.49
C CYS A 31 9.22 10.40 -0.06
N HIS A 32 8.69 9.56 0.81
CA HIS A 32 8.62 9.81 2.25
C HIS A 32 8.81 8.52 3.05
N SER A 33 9.36 8.67 4.25
CA SER A 33 9.51 7.54 5.18
C SER A 33 8.15 7.15 5.74
N VAL A 34 7.88 5.86 5.73
CA VAL A 34 6.64 5.27 6.21
C VAL A 34 6.99 4.19 7.23
N PRO A 35 6.97 4.54 8.53
CA PRO A 35 7.28 3.58 9.57
C PRO A 35 6.09 2.66 9.85
N LYS A 36 6.36 1.51 10.46
CA LYS A 36 5.35 0.55 10.91
C LYS A 36 4.39 0.09 9.80
N ILE A 37 4.95 -0.41 8.71
CA ILE A 37 4.18 -0.99 7.60
C ILE A 37 4.34 -2.51 7.53
N ARG A 38 3.44 -3.17 6.80
CA ARG A 38 3.68 -4.51 6.24
C ARG A 38 3.68 -4.41 4.72
N VAL A 39 4.55 -5.17 4.08
CA VAL A 39 4.61 -5.27 2.62
C VAL A 39 4.19 -6.66 2.20
N TYR A 40 3.38 -6.73 1.15
CA TYR A 40 2.87 -7.96 0.58
C TYR A 40 3.24 -8.04 -0.89
N GLN A 41 3.69 -9.20 -1.33
CA GLN A 41 3.71 -9.56 -2.74
C GLN A 41 2.40 -10.27 -3.06
N VAL A 42 1.79 -9.89 -4.18
CA VAL A 42 0.44 -10.32 -4.55
C VAL A 42 0.45 -10.81 -5.99
N ASP A 43 -0.11 -11.99 -6.24
CA ASP A 43 -0.27 -12.46 -7.61
C ASP A 43 -1.44 -11.76 -8.29
N ILE A 44 -1.17 -11.18 -9.46
CA ILE A 44 -2.20 -10.61 -10.32
C ILE A 44 -2.55 -11.67 -11.36
N LEU A 45 -3.81 -12.09 -11.35
CA LEU A 45 -4.34 -13.13 -12.22
C LEU A 45 -5.22 -12.55 -13.32
N ASP A 46 -5.14 -13.13 -14.51
CA ASP A 46 -6.08 -12.88 -15.59
C ASP A 46 -7.52 -13.18 -15.11
N PRO A 47 -8.50 -12.29 -15.34
CA PRO A 47 -9.87 -12.47 -14.85
C PRO A 47 -10.55 -13.75 -15.35
N ASN A 48 -10.22 -14.22 -16.55
CA ASN A 48 -10.92 -15.31 -17.23
C ASN A 48 -10.20 -16.65 -17.03
N SER A 49 -8.95 -16.73 -17.48
CA SER A 49 -8.13 -17.95 -17.45
C SER A 49 -7.57 -18.28 -16.07
N LYS A 50 -7.58 -17.32 -15.13
CA LYS A 50 -6.93 -17.39 -13.82
C LYS A 50 -5.41 -17.61 -13.87
N ALA A 51 -4.81 -17.57 -15.05
CA ALA A 51 -3.36 -17.62 -15.19
C ALA A 51 -2.73 -16.41 -14.49
N LYS A 52 -1.60 -16.64 -13.82
CA LYS A 52 -0.79 -15.57 -13.25
C LYS A 52 -0.21 -14.73 -14.39
N ILE A 53 -0.53 -13.43 -14.38
CA ILE A 53 -0.07 -12.49 -15.40
C ILE A 53 0.96 -11.50 -14.87
N ASN A 54 1.00 -11.26 -13.55
CA ASN A 54 2.00 -10.39 -12.95
C ASN A 54 2.16 -10.62 -11.44
N ASN A 55 3.17 -9.98 -10.85
CA ASN A 55 3.32 -9.77 -9.41
C ASN A 55 3.05 -8.29 -9.09
N GLY A 56 2.15 -8.03 -8.15
CA GLY A 56 1.95 -6.74 -7.52
C GLY A 56 2.66 -6.66 -6.17
N VAL A 57 2.88 -5.44 -5.71
CA VAL A 57 3.32 -5.15 -4.35
C VAL A 57 2.25 -4.29 -3.71
N ALA A 58 1.81 -4.68 -2.52
CA ALA A 58 0.89 -3.91 -1.70
C ALA A 58 1.56 -3.53 -0.37
N ILE A 59 1.26 -2.35 0.14
CA ILE A 59 1.74 -1.86 1.43
C ILE A 59 0.55 -1.59 2.32
N CYS A 60 0.60 -2.12 3.55
CA CYS A 60 -0.35 -1.81 4.61
C CYS A 60 0.30 -0.94 5.68
N HIS A 61 -0.27 0.22 5.93
CA HIS A 61 0.09 1.14 7.00
C HIS A 61 -0.55 0.67 8.30
N MET A 62 0.24 0.06 9.18
CA MET A 62 -0.27 -0.52 10.44
C MET A 62 -0.51 0.54 11.53
N ASN A 63 -0.03 1.77 11.32
CA ASN A 63 -0.25 2.89 12.22
C ASN A 63 -0.47 4.18 11.43
N THR A 64 -1.72 4.59 11.35
CA THR A 64 -2.13 5.80 10.63
C THR A 64 -2.33 7.00 11.55
N SER A 65 -1.97 6.90 12.84
CA SER A 65 -2.25 7.94 13.85
C SER A 65 -1.67 9.32 13.54
N SER A 66 -0.57 9.39 12.77
CA SER A 66 0.08 10.65 12.37
C SER A 66 -0.44 11.21 11.06
N TRP A 67 -1.37 10.51 10.39
CA TRP A 67 -1.88 10.95 9.10
C TRP A 67 -2.82 12.14 9.28
N ASN A 68 -2.89 12.99 8.24
CA ASN A 68 -3.84 14.09 8.22
C ASN A 68 -5.28 13.53 8.31
N PRO A 69 -6.13 14.00 9.24
CA PRO A 69 -7.53 13.58 9.33
C PRO A 69 -8.34 13.76 8.04
N THR A 70 -7.92 14.68 7.16
CA THR A 70 -8.56 14.91 5.85
C THR A 70 -7.94 14.10 4.72
N HIS A 71 -7.02 13.16 5.01
CA HIS A 71 -6.42 12.30 4.00
C HIS A 71 -7.51 11.48 3.28
N GLU A 72 -7.41 11.34 1.95
CA GLU A 72 -8.46 10.75 1.11
C GLU A 72 -8.84 9.32 1.53
N ALA A 73 -7.87 8.55 2.03
CA ALA A 73 -8.12 7.22 2.59
C ALA A 73 -9.21 7.21 3.70
N PHE A 74 -9.24 8.23 4.55
CA PHE A 74 -10.23 8.34 5.64
C PHE A 74 -11.60 8.79 5.13
N LEU A 75 -11.62 9.58 4.06
CA LEU A 75 -12.87 9.92 3.37
C LEU A 75 -13.48 8.69 2.68
N ALA A 76 -12.64 7.84 2.08
CA ALA A 76 -13.07 6.62 1.40
C ALA A 76 -13.49 5.50 2.37
N LEU A 77 -12.76 5.32 3.47
CA LEU A 77 -12.98 4.23 4.43
C LEU A 77 -13.89 4.61 5.61
N GLY A 78 -14.16 5.91 5.82
CA GLY A 78 -15.09 6.40 6.83
C GLY A 78 -14.57 6.34 8.28
N LEU A 79 -13.26 6.17 8.48
CA LEU A 79 -12.63 6.09 9.80
C LEU A 79 -11.51 7.12 9.95
N ALA A 80 -11.19 7.49 11.18
CA ALA A 80 -10.21 8.52 11.50
C ALA A 80 -8.77 7.96 11.62
N PRO A 81 -7.73 8.82 11.60
CA PRO A 81 -6.35 8.44 11.90
C PRO A 81 -6.22 7.57 13.16
N GLY A 82 -5.43 6.50 13.08
CA GLY A 82 -5.16 5.60 14.20
C GLY A 82 -6.30 4.64 14.55
N ARG A 83 -7.41 4.66 13.80
CA ARG A 83 -8.56 3.75 13.99
C ARG A 83 -8.62 2.63 12.94
N ILE A 84 -7.80 2.71 11.90
CA ILE A 84 -7.79 1.77 10.79
C ILE A 84 -6.40 1.64 10.18
N GLU A 85 -6.05 0.44 9.74
CA GLU A 85 -4.95 0.19 8.81
C GLU A 85 -5.37 0.50 7.37
N VAL A 86 -4.51 1.20 6.63
CA VAL A 86 -4.77 1.51 5.21
C VAL A 86 -3.83 0.69 4.35
N CYS A 87 -4.35 -0.07 3.39
CA CYS A 87 -3.56 -0.85 2.43
C CYS A 87 -3.78 -0.35 1.00
N HIS A 88 -2.71 -0.29 0.20
CA HIS A 88 -2.75 0.05 -1.23
C HIS A 88 -1.71 -0.73 -2.03
#